data_AF-A0AA45U4V8-F1
#
_entry.id   AF-A0AA45U4V8-F1
#
_cell.length_a   1.000
_cell.length_b   1.000
_cell.length_c   1.000
_cell.angle_alpha   90.00
_cell.angle_beta   90.00
_cell.angle_gamma   90.00
#
_symmetry.space_group_name_H-M   'P 1'
#
loop_
_entity.id
_entity.type
_entity.pdbx_description
1 polymer ?
#
loop_
_entity_poly.entity_id
_entity_poly.type
_entity_poly.pdbx_seq_one_letter_code
_entity_poly.pdbx_strand_id
1 'polypeptide(L)'
;MPEPVKDESLQLLLARADDRRPVLEDGLPADSTRDAPRPAPLPRRAEGMTLERPDANPNDLPAQRWGVIAPLGTAGDAMLRAIEPLLQHREQEQGAAVMRYRVPPGMDANAAVRWKESVHRAEDVPEEERPRYLLLLGDLPDVSMELQHVLAHGAFVGRLHVGLPDGEPDLAGYTSYAGKVIAAEKQGAPPESPDMLLYTARDGTTATTSGHHLLVEPCRQVMETRWRQKRPALKVQEVPYDYADADALLEAAAAARSAVMLTVAHGLGRPSMGWASAQEQRAMQGALTLGGGPPLTGAMLRDTPFLPGGMWFSVACFGAATPPDSAFHAWLAQIAAAGGFAGRPDSVLHSLPRAGERPFVAALPQALLANPRGPLGIIGHSDLAWTLGFLDSEDMTRGRASRVLSALQILSNGSRAGVALDALMSAYRGVNDALLAGYRARQDAQVYGIPDPVDPKRQGHQWMQRNDLRGYVLLGDPAARLSGQQP
;
A
#
# COMPACT_ATOMS: atom_id res chain seq x y z
N MET A 1 44.17 -7.94 -25.67
CA MET A 1 43.23 -6.80 -25.69
C MET A 1 43.52 -5.96 -24.46
N PRO A 2 43.74 -4.63 -24.61
CA PRO A 2 43.91 -3.78 -23.43
C PRO A 2 42.62 -3.78 -22.61
N GLU A 3 42.74 -3.75 -21.28
CA GLU A 3 41.59 -3.59 -20.39
C GLU A 3 40.83 -2.31 -20.76
N PRO A 4 39.48 -2.32 -20.76
CA PRO A 4 38.71 -1.11 -20.99
C PRO A 4 39.00 -0.15 -19.82
N VAL A 5 39.62 0.99 -20.15
CA VAL A 5 39.73 2.13 -19.24
C VAL A 5 38.31 2.47 -18.80
N LYS A 6 38.05 2.50 -17.49
CA LYS A 6 36.79 3.01 -16.94
C LYS A 6 36.75 4.51 -17.18
N ASP A 7 36.30 4.88 -18.37
CA ASP A 7 35.97 6.25 -18.68
C ASP A 7 34.58 6.54 -18.08
N GLU A 8 34.56 7.26 -16.96
CA GLU A 8 33.33 7.67 -16.27
C GLU A 8 32.69 8.92 -16.92
N SER A 9 33.23 9.39 -18.05
CA SER A 9 32.65 10.52 -18.77
C SER A 9 31.26 10.18 -19.35
N LEU A 10 30.36 11.15 -19.28
CA LEU A 10 29.01 11.08 -19.82
C LEU A 10 29.09 11.36 -21.32
N GLN A 11 28.89 10.32 -22.11
CA GLN A 11 29.01 10.37 -23.57
C GLN A 11 27.68 10.82 -24.20
N LEU A 12 27.75 11.74 -25.17
CA LEU A 12 26.57 12.21 -25.91
C LEU A 12 26.58 11.64 -27.33
N LEU A 13 25.58 10.81 -27.64
CA LEU A 13 25.41 10.16 -28.95
C LEU A 13 24.71 11.08 -29.95
N LEU A 14 25.25 12.29 -30.14
CA LEU A 14 24.74 13.29 -31.08
C LEU A 14 25.88 13.73 -31.99
N ALA A 15 25.63 13.79 -33.29
CA ALA A 15 26.57 14.31 -34.28
C ALA A 15 25.97 15.54 -34.99
N ARG A 16 26.82 16.49 -35.39
CA ARG A 16 26.38 17.63 -36.17
C ARG A 16 26.01 17.17 -37.58
N ALA A 17 24.89 17.67 -38.11
CA ALA A 17 24.36 17.20 -39.38
C ALA A 17 25.21 17.62 -40.59
N ASP A 18 25.95 18.72 -40.48
CA ASP A 18 26.76 19.32 -41.54
C ASP A 18 28.08 18.58 -41.75
N ASP A 19 28.74 18.16 -40.68
CA ASP A 19 30.06 17.53 -40.75
C ASP A 19 30.15 16.11 -40.17
N ARG A 20 29.03 15.61 -39.61
CA ARG A 20 28.88 14.27 -39.04
C ARG A 20 29.84 13.98 -37.89
N ARG A 21 30.41 14.99 -37.25
CA ARG A 21 31.27 14.81 -36.06
C ARG A 21 30.44 14.77 -34.79
N PRO A 22 30.87 13.99 -33.77
CA PRO A 22 30.25 14.04 -32.45
C PRO A 22 30.24 15.46 -31.90
N VAL A 23 29.11 15.84 -31.29
CA VAL A 23 28.92 17.16 -30.67
C VAL A 23 29.76 17.30 -29.39
N LEU A 24 30.09 16.18 -28.76
CA LEU A 24 30.86 16.09 -27.52
C LEU A 24 31.85 14.92 -27.66
N GLU A 25 33.00 15.21 -28.26
CA GLU A 25 34.01 14.21 -28.62
C GLU A 25 34.72 13.61 -27.38
N ASP A 26 34.87 14.40 -26.32
CA ASP A 26 35.52 13.99 -25.06
C ASP A 26 34.52 13.65 -23.94
N GLY A 27 33.22 13.70 -24.21
CA GLY A 27 32.17 13.54 -23.19
C GLY A 27 32.14 14.67 -22.15
N LEU A 28 31.27 14.55 -21.15
CA LEU A 28 31.26 15.43 -19.98
C LEU A 28 31.86 14.71 -18.77
N PRO A 29 32.58 15.41 -17.86
CA PRO A 29 33.02 14.82 -16.61
C PRO A 29 31.82 14.26 -15.80
N ALA A 30 31.95 13.10 -15.18
CA ALA A 30 30.89 12.45 -14.39
C ALA A 30 30.25 13.38 -13.35
N ASP A 31 31.08 14.20 -12.71
CA ASP A 31 30.68 15.17 -11.67
C ASP A 31 29.77 16.30 -12.18
N SER A 32 29.62 16.46 -13.50
CA SER A 32 28.72 17.44 -14.11
C SER A 32 27.23 17.18 -13.80
N THR A 33 26.90 16.00 -13.24
CA THR A 33 25.54 15.62 -12.85
C THR A 33 25.11 16.09 -11.45
N ARG A 34 26.05 16.56 -10.61
CA ARG A 34 25.74 16.94 -9.22
C ARG A 34 24.69 18.04 -9.10
N ASP A 35 24.69 18.96 -10.08
CA ASP A 35 23.80 20.12 -10.11
C ASP A 35 22.87 20.10 -11.33
N ALA A 36 22.62 18.93 -11.92
CA ALA A 36 21.81 18.81 -13.13
C ALA A 36 20.38 19.34 -12.90
N PRO A 37 19.89 20.30 -13.72
CA PRO A 37 18.54 20.81 -13.60
C PRO A 37 17.50 19.73 -13.91
N ARG A 38 16.37 19.78 -13.22
CA ARG A 38 15.28 18.80 -13.35
C ARG A 38 14.76 18.76 -14.81
N PRO A 39 14.58 17.57 -15.44
CA PRO A 39 14.32 17.46 -16.88
C PRO A 39 13.05 18.15 -17.39
N ALA A 40 13.04 18.53 -18.67
CA ALA A 40 11.86 18.99 -19.40
C ALA A 40 10.82 17.88 -19.68
N PRO A 41 9.49 18.11 -19.73
CA PRO A 41 8.54 17.01 -19.85
C PRO A 41 8.48 16.64 -21.33
N LEU A 42 8.44 15.36 -21.62
CA LEU A 42 8.51 14.95 -23.01
C LEU A 42 7.18 15.28 -23.73
N PRO A 43 7.22 15.66 -25.02
CA PRO A 43 6.01 15.73 -25.84
C PRO A 43 5.31 14.36 -25.85
N ARG A 44 3.97 14.39 -25.76
CA ARG A 44 3.07 13.24 -25.60
C ARG A 44 3.51 11.99 -26.39
N ARG A 45 3.70 10.89 -25.63
CA ARG A 45 4.17 9.54 -25.99
C ARG A 45 5.69 9.32 -25.98
N ALA A 46 6.30 9.48 -24.81
CA ALA A 46 7.50 8.75 -24.43
C ALA A 46 7.76 8.96 -22.93
N GLU A 47 6.98 8.35 -22.05
CA GLU A 47 7.33 8.32 -20.62
C GLU A 47 7.10 6.90 -20.09
N GLY A 48 8.22 6.24 -19.77
CA GLY A 48 8.28 4.94 -19.11
C GLY A 48 8.19 3.74 -20.05
N MET A 49 9.33 3.16 -20.42
CA MET A 49 9.36 1.71 -20.58
C MET A 49 9.11 1.10 -19.18
N THR A 50 7.85 0.86 -18.85
CA THR A 50 7.51 -0.15 -17.83
C THR A 50 7.60 -1.50 -18.51
N LEU A 51 8.84 -2.00 -18.65
CA LEU A 51 9.11 -3.38 -19.01
C LEU A 51 9.01 -4.27 -17.75
N GLU A 52 7.79 -4.30 -17.22
CA GLU A 52 7.21 -5.55 -16.71
C GLU A 52 6.66 -6.28 -17.96
N ARG A 53 5.94 -7.40 -17.85
CA ARG A 53 5.09 -7.87 -18.97
C ARG A 53 3.71 -7.20 -18.87
N PRO A 54 3.51 -5.91 -19.24
CA PRO A 54 2.20 -5.27 -19.16
C PRO A 54 1.22 -5.85 -20.19
N ASP A 55 1.73 -6.54 -21.21
CA ASP A 55 0.96 -7.28 -22.21
C ASP A 55 0.39 -8.58 -21.65
N ALA A 56 1.05 -9.18 -20.64
CA ALA A 56 0.55 -10.36 -19.96
C ALA A 56 -0.54 -10.01 -18.93
N ASN A 57 -1.48 -10.94 -18.74
CA ASN A 57 -2.54 -10.77 -17.74
C ASN A 57 -1.90 -10.59 -16.34
N PRO A 58 -2.24 -9.53 -15.59
CA PRO A 58 -1.67 -9.31 -14.26
C PRO A 58 -1.97 -10.47 -13.30
N ASN A 59 -3.04 -11.24 -13.48
CA ASN A 59 -3.35 -12.38 -12.61
C ASN A 59 -2.61 -13.69 -12.97
N ASP A 60 -1.91 -13.73 -14.10
CA ASP A 60 -1.18 -14.90 -14.58
C ASP A 60 0.14 -15.06 -13.85
N LEU A 61 0.14 -15.83 -12.75
CA LEU A 61 1.31 -15.96 -11.88
C LEU A 61 2.54 -16.55 -12.60
N PRO A 62 2.42 -17.61 -13.45
CA PRO A 62 3.53 -18.03 -14.29
C PRO A 62 4.19 -16.91 -15.11
N ALA A 63 3.41 -16.01 -15.70
CA ALA A 63 3.94 -14.91 -16.52
C ALA A 63 4.47 -13.74 -15.69
N GLN A 64 3.87 -13.47 -14.53
CA GLN A 64 4.23 -12.33 -13.68
C GLN A 64 5.31 -12.66 -12.64
N ARG A 65 5.51 -13.96 -12.35
CA ARG A 65 6.44 -14.49 -11.34
C ARG A 65 6.15 -14.00 -9.90
N TRP A 66 6.56 -14.81 -8.93
CA TRP A 66 6.42 -14.57 -7.51
C TRP A 66 7.76 -14.75 -6.80
N GLY A 67 8.06 -13.82 -5.90
CA GLY A 67 9.28 -13.77 -5.11
C GLY A 67 9.01 -13.37 -3.67
N VAL A 68 9.98 -13.66 -2.81
CA VAL A 68 9.94 -13.33 -1.39
C VAL A 68 11.16 -12.50 -0.99
N ILE A 69 10.93 -11.49 -0.16
CA ILE A 69 11.97 -10.64 0.43
C ILE A 69 11.98 -10.89 1.93
N ALA A 70 13.11 -11.36 2.46
CA ALA A 70 13.29 -11.61 3.89
C ALA A 70 14.47 -10.79 4.46
N PRO A 71 14.43 -10.37 5.73
CA PRO A 71 15.54 -9.65 6.34
C PRO A 71 16.79 -10.53 6.43
N LEU A 72 17.99 -9.95 6.38
CA LEU A 72 19.24 -10.69 6.63
C LEU A 72 19.27 -11.27 8.06
N GLY A 73 19.94 -12.42 8.23
CA GLY A 73 20.16 -13.05 9.54
C GLY A 73 19.17 -14.17 9.90
N THR A 74 19.36 -14.73 11.09
CA THR A 74 18.67 -15.95 11.55
C THR A 74 17.17 -15.80 11.69
N ALA A 75 16.70 -14.60 12.04
CA ALA A 75 15.26 -14.28 12.11
C ALA A 75 14.61 -14.40 10.73
N GLY A 76 15.23 -13.84 9.68
CA GLY A 76 14.74 -13.98 8.31
C GLY A 76 14.78 -15.43 7.81
N ASP A 77 15.79 -16.21 8.20
CA ASP A 77 15.83 -17.64 7.87
C ASP A 77 14.68 -18.41 8.53
N ALA A 78 14.36 -18.05 9.78
CA ALA A 78 13.25 -18.67 10.51
C ALA A 78 11.90 -18.31 9.89
N MET A 79 11.70 -17.05 9.48
CA MET A 79 10.47 -16.63 8.77
C MET A 79 10.31 -17.38 7.45
N LEU A 80 11.38 -17.51 6.65
CA LEU A 80 11.36 -18.28 5.41
C LEU A 80 10.98 -19.75 5.65
N ARG A 81 11.57 -20.39 6.66
CA ARG A 81 11.21 -21.76 7.05
C ARG A 81 9.75 -21.88 7.47
N ALA A 82 9.22 -20.91 8.21
CA ALA A 82 7.83 -20.91 8.67
C ALA A 82 6.81 -20.84 7.52
N ILE A 83 7.16 -20.17 6.42
CA ILE A 83 6.30 -20.07 5.22
C ILE A 83 6.72 -21.01 4.09
N GLU A 84 7.63 -21.95 4.32
CA GLU A 84 8.12 -22.89 3.29
C GLU A 84 6.98 -23.61 2.52
N PRO A 85 5.86 -24.03 3.17
CA PRO A 85 4.72 -24.57 2.43
C PRO A 85 4.11 -23.61 1.40
N LEU A 86 4.11 -22.30 1.69
CA LEU A 86 3.63 -21.28 0.76
C LEU A 86 4.62 -21.07 -0.38
N LEU A 87 5.93 -21.11 -0.10
CA LEU A 87 6.97 -21.05 -1.14
C LEU A 87 6.78 -22.19 -2.14
N GLN A 88 6.66 -23.44 -1.65
CA GLN A 88 6.44 -24.61 -2.49
C GLN A 88 5.13 -24.53 -3.29
N HIS A 89 4.06 -24.02 -2.68
CA HIS A 89 2.79 -23.80 -3.36
C HIS A 89 2.92 -22.79 -4.50
N ARG A 90 3.65 -21.68 -4.30
CA ARG A 90 3.90 -20.68 -5.34
C ARG A 90 4.85 -21.18 -6.42
N GLU A 91 5.84 -22.01 -6.08
CA GLU A 91 6.72 -22.69 -7.05
C GLU A 91 5.92 -23.58 -8.01
N GLN A 92 4.98 -24.36 -7.45
CA GLN A 92 4.07 -25.20 -8.22
C GLN A 92 3.14 -24.36 -9.11
N GLU A 93 2.56 -23.28 -8.58
CA GLU A 93 1.62 -22.44 -9.32
C GLU A 93 2.30 -21.66 -10.47
N GLN A 94 3.52 -21.16 -10.26
CA GLN A 94 4.24 -20.41 -11.30
C GLN A 94 5.10 -21.29 -12.22
N GLY A 95 5.30 -22.56 -11.89
CA GLY A 95 6.13 -23.51 -12.64
C GLY A 95 7.62 -23.20 -12.63
N ALA A 96 8.11 -22.48 -11.61
CA ALA A 96 9.52 -22.07 -11.48
C ALA A 96 9.89 -21.89 -10.00
N ALA A 97 11.19 -22.03 -9.69
CA ALA A 97 11.70 -21.78 -8.34
C ALA A 97 11.42 -20.35 -7.89
N VAL A 98 11.10 -20.17 -6.60
CA VAL A 98 10.86 -18.84 -6.05
C VAL A 98 12.17 -18.10 -5.89
N MET A 99 12.22 -16.87 -6.39
CA MET A 99 13.34 -15.98 -6.14
C MET A 99 13.28 -15.45 -4.70
N ARG A 100 14.35 -15.70 -3.93
CA ARG A 100 14.45 -15.34 -2.51
C ARG A 100 15.47 -14.22 -2.36
N TYR A 101 15.00 -13.02 -2.05
CA TYR A 101 15.84 -11.86 -1.81
C TYR A 101 16.12 -11.67 -0.33
N ARG A 102 17.31 -11.15 -0.01
CA ARG A 102 17.68 -10.76 1.36
C ARG A 102 18.05 -9.29 1.43
N VAL A 103 17.56 -8.61 2.46
CA VAL A 103 17.73 -7.16 2.62
C VAL A 103 18.27 -6.80 4.01
N PRO A 104 19.19 -5.83 4.11
CA PRO A 104 19.54 -5.25 5.41
C PRO A 104 18.36 -4.48 6.03
N PRO A 105 18.32 -4.38 7.37
CA PRO A 105 17.29 -3.61 8.06
C PRO A 105 17.43 -2.11 7.81
N GLY A 106 16.33 -1.37 7.99
CA GLY A 106 16.36 0.09 8.06
C GLY A 106 16.72 0.84 6.76
N MET A 107 16.50 0.26 5.56
CA MET A 107 16.72 0.99 4.30
C MET A 107 15.90 2.28 4.24
N ASP A 108 16.57 3.41 3.99
CA ASP A 108 15.90 4.65 3.60
C ASP A 108 15.40 4.60 2.15
N ALA A 109 14.71 5.65 1.71
CA ALA A 109 14.16 5.74 0.35
C ALA A 109 15.24 5.62 -0.74
N ASN A 110 16.42 6.19 -0.54
CA ASN A 110 17.50 6.16 -1.54
C ASN A 110 18.13 4.77 -1.65
N ALA A 111 18.34 4.10 -0.51
CA ALA A 111 18.81 2.74 -0.44
C ALA A 111 17.80 1.77 -1.06
N ALA A 112 16.51 1.96 -0.81
CA ALA A 112 15.43 1.19 -1.42
C ALA A 112 15.39 1.34 -2.95
N VAL A 113 15.52 2.57 -3.48
CA VAL A 113 15.61 2.81 -4.93
C VAL A 113 16.84 2.13 -5.53
N ARG A 114 18.02 2.30 -4.92
CA ARG A 114 19.24 1.62 -5.39
C ARG A 114 19.08 0.10 -5.38
N TRP A 115 18.48 -0.45 -4.33
CA TRP A 115 18.23 -1.90 -4.23
C TRP A 115 17.28 -2.38 -5.33
N LYS A 116 16.18 -1.66 -5.58
CA LYS A 116 15.25 -1.97 -6.66
C LYS A 116 15.97 -2.03 -8.02
N GLU A 117 16.75 -1.00 -8.36
CA GLU A 117 17.40 -0.93 -9.67
C GLU A 117 18.56 -1.92 -9.82
N SER A 118 19.35 -2.15 -8.75
CA SER A 118 20.54 -3.02 -8.84
C SER A 118 20.30 -4.49 -8.52
N VAL A 119 19.21 -4.84 -7.83
CA VAL A 119 18.92 -6.22 -7.37
C VAL A 119 17.62 -6.75 -7.95
N HIS A 120 16.51 -6.02 -7.78
CA HIS A 120 15.21 -6.49 -8.29
C HIS A 120 15.13 -6.39 -9.82
N ARG A 121 15.75 -5.35 -10.39
CA ARG A 121 15.82 -5.07 -11.83
C ARG A 121 17.19 -5.33 -12.44
N ALA A 122 17.99 -6.19 -11.81
CA ALA A 122 19.32 -6.51 -12.28
C ALA A 122 19.27 -7.07 -13.71
N GLU A 123 20.07 -6.48 -14.61
CA GLU A 123 20.05 -6.80 -16.06
C GLU A 123 20.63 -8.17 -16.41
N ASP A 124 21.33 -8.80 -15.47
CA ASP A 124 21.80 -10.18 -15.58
C ASP A 124 20.71 -11.23 -15.33
N VAL A 125 19.56 -10.81 -14.78
CA VAL A 125 18.35 -11.64 -14.65
C VAL A 125 17.39 -11.31 -15.79
N PRO A 126 16.99 -12.30 -16.63
CA PRO A 126 15.99 -12.07 -17.67
C PRO A 126 14.70 -11.49 -17.11
N GLU A 127 14.09 -10.54 -17.82
CA GLU A 127 12.92 -9.80 -17.34
C GLU A 127 11.74 -10.72 -16.99
N GLU A 128 11.52 -11.77 -17.78
CA GLU A 128 10.47 -12.78 -17.57
C GLU A 128 10.69 -13.70 -16.36
N GLU A 129 11.87 -13.65 -15.76
CA GLU A 129 12.21 -14.35 -14.52
C GLU A 129 12.10 -13.42 -13.30
N ARG A 130 12.05 -12.10 -13.50
CA ARG A 130 11.96 -11.12 -12.41
C ARG A 130 10.55 -11.16 -11.79
N PRO A 131 10.41 -11.45 -10.49
CA PRO A 131 9.12 -11.48 -9.82
C PRO A 131 8.46 -10.12 -9.73
N ARG A 132 7.23 -10.03 -10.25
CA ARG A 132 6.36 -8.87 -10.05
C ARG A 132 5.55 -8.99 -8.78
N TYR A 133 5.16 -10.20 -8.37
CA TYR A 133 4.59 -10.42 -7.04
C TYR A 133 5.69 -10.55 -5.99
N LEU A 134 5.70 -9.67 -5.01
CA LEU A 134 6.74 -9.62 -3.97
C LEU A 134 6.11 -9.66 -2.58
N LEU A 135 6.35 -10.75 -1.84
CA LEU A 135 6.00 -10.85 -0.43
C LEU A 135 7.18 -10.43 0.46
N LEU A 136 6.99 -9.40 1.27
CA LEU A 136 7.95 -8.95 2.28
C LEU A 136 7.66 -9.66 3.60
N LEU A 137 8.67 -10.24 4.23
CA LEU A 137 8.58 -10.83 5.56
C LEU A 137 9.20 -9.92 6.61
N GLY A 138 8.57 -9.82 7.78
CA GLY A 138 9.12 -9.08 8.92
C GLY A 138 8.53 -7.69 9.12
N ASP A 139 8.85 -7.12 10.28
CA ASP A 139 8.33 -5.83 10.71
C ASP A 139 9.04 -4.68 9.98
N LEU A 140 8.63 -3.44 10.24
CA LEU A 140 9.19 -2.25 9.59
C LEU A 140 10.69 -2.00 9.88
N PRO A 141 11.23 -2.31 11.08
CA PRO A 141 12.66 -2.23 11.31
C PRO A 141 13.48 -3.24 10.51
N ASP A 142 12.93 -4.44 10.27
CA ASP A 142 13.62 -5.54 9.60
C ASP A 142 13.61 -5.39 8.09
N VAL A 143 12.46 -4.97 7.54
CA VAL A 143 12.26 -4.66 6.13
C VAL A 143 11.51 -3.34 6.04
N SER A 144 12.18 -2.29 5.54
CA SER A 144 11.66 -0.93 5.70
C SER A 144 10.35 -0.68 4.95
N MET A 145 9.56 0.26 5.48
CA MET A 145 8.37 0.77 4.80
C MET A 145 8.72 1.43 3.47
N GLU A 146 9.87 2.10 3.40
CA GLU A 146 10.35 2.75 2.18
C GLU A 146 10.63 1.75 1.07
N LEU A 147 11.17 0.56 1.38
CA LEU A 147 11.32 -0.50 0.39
C LEU A 147 9.96 -0.95 -0.17
N GLN A 148 8.97 -1.16 0.70
CA GLN A 148 7.62 -1.52 0.27
C GLN A 148 7.00 -0.45 -0.64
N HIS A 149 7.11 0.82 -0.27
CA HIS A 149 6.64 1.93 -1.09
C HIS A 149 7.35 1.96 -2.45
N VAL A 150 8.69 1.90 -2.49
CA VAL A 150 9.46 1.95 -3.75
C VAL A 150 9.11 0.81 -4.71
N LEU A 151 8.90 -0.40 -4.18
CA LEU A 151 8.54 -1.57 -4.98
C LEU A 151 7.10 -1.50 -5.49
N ALA A 152 6.16 -0.95 -4.72
CA ALA A 152 4.76 -0.77 -5.13
C ALA A 152 4.61 0.15 -6.37
N HIS A 153 5.67 0.85 -6.78
CA HIS A 153 5.78 1.48 -8.09
C HIS A 153 6.24 0.47 -9.17
N GLY A 154 5.36 -0.49 -9.48
CA GLY A 154 5.53 -1.45 -10.58
C GLY A 154 5.33 -2.92 -10.16
N ALA A 155 5.71 -3.27 -8.94
CA ALA A 155 5.46 -4.60 -8.40
C ALA A 155 4.12 -4.68 -7.63
N PHE A 156 3.58 -5.90 -7.56
CA PHE A 156 2.47 -6.27 -6.69
C PHE A 156 3.03 -6.69 -5.33
N VAL A 157 3.00 -5.75 -4.38
CA VAL A 157 3.72 -5.89 -3.11
C VAL A 157 2.77 -6.15 -1.96
N GLY A 158 3.05 -7.18 -1.17
CA GLY A 158 2.37 -7.46 0.09
C GLY A 158 3.38 -7.70 1.22
N ARG A 159 2.97 -7.51 2.48
CA ARG A 159 3.81 -7.74 3.66
C ARG A 159 3.16 -8.71 4.64
N LEU A 160 3.92 -9.70 5.10
CA LEU A 160 3.53 -10.57 6.21
C LEU A 160 4.44 -10.32 7.42
N HIS A 161 3.84 -9.85 8.50
CA HIS A 161 4.45 -9.81 9.81
C HIS A 161 3.45 -10.31 10.85
N VAL A 162 3.90 -11.18 11.75
CA VAL A 162 3.19 -11.54 12.97
C VAL A 162 4.20 -11.50 14.11
N GLY A 163 3.97 -10.62 15.07
CA GLY A 163 4.83 -10.40 16.22
C GLY A 163 4.24 -10.94 17.52
N LEU A 164 5.13 -11.42 18.39
CA LEU A 164 4.86 -11.60 19.80
C LEU A 164 4.88 -10.24 20.53
N PRO A 165 4.30 -10.14 21.75
CA PRO A 165 4.25 -8.86 22.47
C PRO A 165 5.62 -8.23 22.78
N ASP A 166 6.65 -9.07 22.93
CA ASP A 166 8.05 -8.67 23.11
C ASP A 166 8.71 -8.14 21.84
N GLY A 167 8.08 -8.33 20.68
CA GLY A 167 8.52 -7.83 19.38
C GLY A 167 9.27 -8.84 18.52
N GLU A 168 9.46 -10.09 19.01
CA GLU A 168 10.02 -11.20 18.24
C GLU A 168 8.99 -11.77 17.25
N PRO A 169 9.40 -12.40 16.14
CA PRO A 169 8.47 -12.98 15.19
C PRO A 169 7.77 -14.23 15.73
N ASP A 170 6.44 -14.25 15.64
CA ASP A 170 5.62 -15.41 15.94
C ASP A 170 5.58 -16.38 14.74
N LEU A 171 6.55 -17.29 14.67
CA LEU A 171 6.67 -18.25 13.57
C LEU A 171 5.43 -19.15 13.40
N ALA A 172 4.69 -19.42 14.48
CA ALA A 172 3.44 -20.17 14.39
C ALA A 172 2.36 -19.36 13.66
N GLY A 173 2.31 -18.04 13.89
CA GLY A 173 1.46 -17.11 13.15
C GLY A 173 1.76 -17.08 11.64
N TYR A 174 3.03 -17.06 11.25
CA TYR A 174 3.43 -17.17 9.83
C TYR A 174 2.99 -18.50 9.22
N THR A 175 3.20 -19.60 9.94
CA THR A 175 2.82 -20.95 9.49
C THR A 175 1.29 -21.06 9.33
N SER A 176 0.53 -20.52 10.29
CA SER A 176 -0.93 -20.46 10.27
C SER A 176 -1.44 -19.66 9.06
N TYR A 177 -0.85 -18.49 8.81
CA TYR A 177 -1.18 -17.68 7.64
C TYR A 177 -0.93 -18.43 6.33
N ALA A 178 0.26 -19.03 6.16
CA ALA A 178 0.61 -19.81 4.98
C ALA A 178 -0.38 -20.97 4.75
N GLY A 179 -0.68 -21.73 5.80
CA GLY A 179 -1.67 -22.82 5.74
C GLY A 179 -3.07 -22.33 5.35
N LYS A 180 -3.50 -21.18 5.87
CA LYS A 180 -4.80 -20.57 5.53
C LYS A 180 -4.89 -20.16 4.06
N VAL A 181 -3.87 -19.51 3.51
CA VAL A 181 -3.84 -19.13 2.08
C VAL A 181 -3.91 -20.37 1.19
N ILE A 182 -3.10 -21.38 1.46
CA ILE A 182 -3.08 -22.64 0.69
C ILE A 182 -4.44 -23.35 0.78
N ALA A 183 -5.03 -23.41 1.98
CA ALA A 183 -6.34 -24.03 2.17
C ALA A 183 -7.44 -23.32 1.38
N ALA A 184 -7.45 -21.98 1.37
CA ALA A 184 -8.42 -21.19 0.63
C ALA A 184 -8.28 -21.35 -0.89
N GLU A 185 -7.05 -21.47 -1.40
CA GLU A 185 -6.82 -21.65 -2.84
C GLU A 185 -7.03 -23.09 -3.33
N LYS A 186 -6.87 -24.08 -2.45
CA LYS A 186 -7.20 -25.49 -2.74
C LYS A 186 -8.68 -25.78 -2.60
N GLN A 187 -9.41 -24.98 -1.83
CA GLN A 187 -10.87 -25.01 -1.83
C GLN A 187 -11.36 -24.59 -3.21
N GLY A 188 -12.08 -25.50 -3.88
CA GLY A 188 -12.71 -25.23 -5.18
C GLY A 188 -13.69 -24.05 -5.09
N ALA A 189 -14.23 -23.65 -6.26
CA ALA A 189 -15.17 -22.54 -6.36
C ALA A 189 -16.31 -22.68 -5.34
N PRO A 190 -16.47 -21.73 -4.40
CA PRO A 190 -17.67 -21.71 -3.59
C PRO A 190 -18.86 -21.57 -4.54
N PRO A 191 -19.99 -22.24 -4.24
CA PRO A 191 -21.17 -22.18 -5.11
C PRO A 191 -21.81 -20.78 -5.20
N GLU A 192 -21.43 -19.85 -4.31
CA GLU A 192 -21.96 -18.49 -4.24
C GLU A 192 -20.90 -17.44 -4.62
N SER A 193 -21.37 -16.34 -5.20
CA SER A 193 -20.52 -15.16 -5.45
C SER A 193 -20.04 -14.56 -4.13
N PRO A 194 -18.82 -13.97 -4.07
CA PRO A 194 -18.30 -13.38 -2.84
C PRO A 194 -19.21 -12.25 -2.35
N ASP A 195 -19.51 -12.22 -1.06
CA ASP A 195 -20.31 -11.16 -0.45
C ASP A 195 -19.53 -9.83 -0.43
N MET A 196 -20.24 -8.72 -0.57
CA MET A 196 -19.71 -7.37 -0.34
C MET A 196 -20.25 -6.84 0.98
N LEU A 197 -19.38 -6.66 1.98
CA LEU A 197 -19.75 -6.07 3.26
C LEU A 197 -19.26 -4.62 3.33
N LEU A 198 -20.17 -3.71 3.68
CA LEU A 198 -19.90 -2.30 3.83
C LEU A 198 -20.19 -1.89 5.27
N TYR A 199 -19.25 -1.22 5.92
CA TYR A 199 -19.44 -0.72 7.28
C TYR A 199 -18.88 0.69 7.41
N THR A 200 -19.59 1.55 8.15
CA THR A 200 -19.11 2.88 8.54
C THR A 200 -19.41 3.10 10.01
N ALA A 201 -18.40 3.43 10.81
CA ALA A 201 -18.60 3.88 12.19
C ALA A 201 -19.27 5.26 12.15
N ARG A 202 -20.55 5.40 12.52
CA ARG A 202 -21.29 6.67 12.49
C ARG A 202 -21.22 7.38 13.84
N ASP A 203 -20.00 7.69 14.26
CA ASP A 203 -19.66 8.31 15.56
C ASP A 203 -20.00 9.81 15.68
N GLY A 204 -20.68 10.38 14.68
CA GLY A 204 -21.05 11.80 14.62
C GLY A 204 -19.94 12.74 14.16
N THR A 205 -18.74 12.23 13.82
CA THR A 205 -17.67 13.07 13.29
C THR A 205 -17.86 13.38 11.80
N THR A 206 -17.34 14.53 11.36
CA THR A 206 -17.38 14.90 9.93
C THR A 206 -16.60 13.93 9.06
N ALA A 207 -15.53 13.33 9.58
CA ALA A 207 -14.68 12.38 8.85
C ALA A 207 -15.45 11.12 8.46
N THR A 208 -16.12 10.48 9.43
CA THR A 208 -16.91 9.26 9.19
C THR A 208 -18.19 9.56 8.41
N THR A 209 -18.83 10.71 8.66
CA THR A 209 -19.97 11.18 7.87
C THR A 209 -19.59 11.39 6.40
N SER A 210 -18.45 12.03 6.14
CA SER A 210 -17.94 12.23 4.77
C SER A 210 -17.54 10.91 4.13
N GLY A 211 -16.87 10.02 4.85
CA GLY A 211 -16.54 8.69 4.35
C GLY A 211 -17.79 7.85 4.04
N HIS A 212 -18.88 8.01 4.79
CA HIS A 212 -20.14 7.38 4.46
C HIS A 212 -20.69 7.90 3.12
N HIS A 213 -20.94 9.21 3.02
CA HIS A 213 -21.64 9.81 1.88
C HIS A 213 -20.79 9.92 0.60
N LEU A 214 -19.46 10.05 0.73
CA LEU A 214 -18.57 10.31 -0.41
C LEU A 214 -17.78 9.08 -0.84
N LEU A 215 -17.83 7.98 -0.07
CA LEU A 215 -17.19 6.72 -0.40
C LEU A 215 -18.15 5.53 -0.31
N VAL A 216 -18.69 5.21 0.87
CA VAL A 216 -19.46 3.96 1.08
C VAL A 216 -20.77 3.95 0.31
N GLU A 217 -21.57 5.00 0.39
CA GLU A 217 -22.85 5.11 -0.30
C GLU A 217 -22.69 5.08 -1.85
N PRO A 218 -21.76 5.85 -2.47
CA PRO A 218 -21.48 5.74 -3.90
C PRO A 218 -21.02 4.33 -4.32
N CYS A 219 -20.18 3.68 -3.51
CA CYS A 219 -19.77 2.30 -3.76
C CYS A 219 -20.98 1.36 -3.76
N ARG A 220 -21.82 1.42 -2.72
CA ARG A 220 -23.05 0.63 -2.61
C ARG A 220 -23.96 0.85 -3.81
N GLN A 221 -24.17 2.10 -4.20
CA GLN A 221 -25.02 2.44 -5.34
C GLN A 221 -24.52 1.79 -6.63
N VAL A 222 -23.21 1.82 -6.91
CA VAL A 222 -22.65 1.16 -8.10
C VAL A 222 -22.75 -0.36 -8.01
N MET A 223 -22.53 -0.95 -6.83
CA MET A 223 -22.68 -2.39 -6.63
C MET A 223 -24.12 -2.84 -6.90
N GLU A 224 -25.10 -2.14 -6.33
CA GLU A 224 -26.53 -2.43 -6.48
C GLU A 224 -27.02 -2.21 -7.91
N THR A 225 -26.63 -1.11 -8.56
CA THR A 225 -27.16 -0.73 -9.88
C THR A 225 -26.40 -1.31 -11.06
N ARG A 226 -25.10 -1.61 -10.92
CA ARG A 226 -24.26 -2.10 -12.04
C ARG A 226 -23.69 -3.48 -11.80
N TRP A 227 -23.18 -3.77 -10.61
CA TRP A 227 -22.56 -5.09 -10.38
C TRP A 227 -23.61 -6.19 -10.29
N ARG A 228 -24.73 -5.97 -9.59
CA ARG A 228 -25.81 -6.95 -9.51
C ARG A 228 -26.48 -7.23 -10.86
N GLN A 229 -26.51 -6.26 -11.79
CA GLN A 229 -26.97 -6.50 -13.16
C GLN A 229 -26.11 -7.57 -13.88
N LYS A 230 -24.80 -7.56 -13.64
CA LYS A 230 -23.86 -8.55 -14.21
C LYS A 230 -23.73 -9.82 -13.37
N ARG A 231 -23.99 -9.72 -12.07
CA ARG A 231 -23.87 -10.81 -11.08
C ARG A 231 -25.10 -10.81 -10.17
N PRO A 232 -26.25 -11.36 -10.60
CA PRO A 232 -27.49 -11.32 -9.81
C PRO A 232 -27.39 -11.98 -8.43
N ALA A 233 -26.46 -12.95 -8.27
CA ALA A 233 -26.18 -13.64 -7.01
C ALA A 233 -25.27 -12.85 -6.05
N LEU A 234 -24.71 -11.71 -6.46
CA LEU A 234 -23.89 -10.86 -5.61
C LEU A 234 -24.74 -10.34 -4.45
N LYS A 235 -24.36 -10.65 -3.20
CA LYS A 235 -24.95 -10.05 -2.01
C LYS A 235 -24.14 -8.83 -1.61
N VAL A 236 -24.82 -7.70 -1.46
CA VAL A 236 -24.26 -6.47 -0.92
C VAL A 236 -24.98 -6.20 0.39
N GLN A 237 -24.22 -6.17 1.49
CA GLN A 237 -24.72 -5.93 2.83
C GLN A 237 -24.06 -4.68 3.39
N GLU A 238 -24.86 -3.66 3.64
CA GLU A 238 -24.45 -2.57 4.53
C GLU A 238 -24.78 -2.97 5.97
N VAL A 239 -23.75 -3.17 6.78
CA VAL A 239 -23.91 -3.59 8.17
C VAL A 239 -24.40 -2.40 8.99
N PRO A 240 -25.47 -2.55 9.80
CA PRO A 240 -25.98 -1.48 10.62
C PRO A 240 -24.92 -1.03 11.64
N TYR A 241 -24.89 0.28 11.89
CA TYR A 241 -24.04 0.87 12.91
C TYR A 241 -24.78 0.89 14.25
N ASP A 242 -24.09 0.44 15.30
CA ASP A 242 -24.45 0.68 16.69
C ASP A 242 -23.32 1.49 17.37
N TYR A 243 -23.69 2.49 18.17
CA TYR A 243 -22.71 3.29 18.92
C TYR A 243 -22.18 2.54 20.15
N ALA A 244 -22.98 1.64 20.73
CA ALA A 244 -22.67 0.99 22.00
C ALA A 244 -21.66 -0.16 21.85
N ASP A 245 -21.78 -0.96 20.78
CA ASP A 245 -20.97 -2.14 20.56
C ASP A 245 -20.75 -2.43 19.06
N ALA A 246 -19.99 -3.49 18.79
CA ALA A 246 -19.61 -3.91 17.45
C ALA A 246 -20.25 -5.27 17.07
N ASP A 247 -21.28 -5.72 17.76
CA ASP A 247 -21.76 -7.10 17.65
C ASP A 247 -22.29 -7.39 16.23
N ALA A 248 -23.09 -6.50 15.66
CA ALA A 248 -23.59 -6.64 14.29
C ALA A 248 -22.45 -6.73 13.24
N LEU A 249 -21.33 -6.03 13.49
CA LEU A 249 -20.14 -6.10 12.65
C LEU A 249 -19.44 -7.45 12.76
N LEU A 250 -19.22 -7.90 14.00
CA LEU A 250 -18.57 -9.17 14.29
C LEU A 250 -19.38 -10.35 13.76
N GLU A 251 -20.70 -10.34 13.94
CA GLU A 251 -21.61 -11.35 13.41
C GLU A 251 -21.59 -11.39 11.88
N ALA A 252 -21.72 -10.23 11.23
CA ALA A 252 -21.69 -10.16 9.76
C ALA A 252 -20.34 -10.61 9.20
N ALA A 253 -19.22 -10.16 9.79
CA ALA A 253 -17.88 -10.55 9.37
C ALA A 253 -17.59 -12.04 9.62
N ALA A 254 -18.07 -12.62 10.72
CA ALA A 254 -17.90 -14.04 11.02
C ALA A 254 -18.72 -14.93 10.06
N ALA A 255 -19.90 -14.47 9.65
CA ALA A 255 -20.79 -15.19 8.72
C ALA A 255 -20.33 -15.10 7.25
N ALA A 256 -19.68 -14.00 6.89
CA ALA A 256 -19.21 -13.71 5.54
C ALA A 256 -18.10 -14.67 5.09
N ARG A 257 -18.40 -15.57 4.15
CA ARG A 257 -17.40 -16.49 3.58
C ARG A 257 -16.86 -15.94 2.26
N SER A 258 -15.53 -15.93 2.12
CA SER A 258 -14.85 -15.46 0.90
C SER A 258 -15.32 -14.06 0.45
N ALA A 259 -15.60 -13.18 1.41
CA ALA A 259 -16.18 -11.87 1.14
C ALA A 259 -15.13 -10.76 0.98
N VAL A 260 -15.54 -9.66 0.37
CA VAL A 260 -14.76 -8.41 0.35
C VAL A 260 -15.45 -7.39 1.25
N MET A 261 -14.71 -6.88 2.23
CA MET A 261 -15.22 -5.90 3.18
C MET A 261 -14.58 -4.53 2.98
N LEU A 262 -15.38 -3.46 3.02
CA LEU A 262 -14.93 -2.08 3.15
C LEU A 262 -15.36 -1.52 4.51
N THR A 263 -14.40 -1.02 5.30
CA THR A 263 -14.68 -0.29 6.54
C THR A 263 -14.20 1.15 6.45
N VAL A 264 -15.01 2.07 6.99
CA VAL A 264 -14.60 3.45 7.32
C VAL A 264 -14.75 3.65 8.82
N ALA A 265 -13.64 3.90 9.51
CA ALA A 265 -13.59 4.12 10.95
C ALA A 265 -12.35 4.96 11.33
N HIS A 266 -12.24 5.34 12.60
CA HIS A 266 -10.99 5.91 13.11
C HIS A 266 -10.06 4.80 13.58
N GLY A 267 -8.76 5.00 13.39
CA GLY A 267 -7.76 4.20 14.06
C GLY A 267 -7.31 4.87 15.34
N LEU A 268 -7.04 4.08 16.38
CA LEU A 268 -6.56 4.58 17.66
C LEU A 268 -5.18 5.23 17.48
N GLY A 269 -5.13 6.52 17.81
CA GLY A 269 -3.89 7.27 17.97
C GLY A 269 -3.40 7.27 19.43
N ARG A 270 -2.38 8.06 19.70
CA ARG A 270 -1.79 8.20 21.03
C ARG A 270 -2.81 8.78 22.03
N PRO A 271 -2.95 8.19 23.24
CA PRO A 271 -3.75 8.78 24.32
C PRO A 271 -3.22 10.15 24.77
N SER A 272 -4.07 10.97 25.37
CA SER A 272 -3.71 12.31 25.86
C SER A 272 -2.56 12.30 26.88
N MET A 273 -2.51 11.28 27.74
CA MET A 273 -1.43 11.08 28.72
C MET A 273 -0.24 10.28 28.15
N GLY A 274 -0.29 9.91 26.87
CA GLY A 274 0.64 8.97 26.26
C GLY A 274 0.32 7.50 26.57
N TRP A 275 1.03 6.61 25.90
CA TRP A 275 0.99 5.18 26.17
C TRP A 275 1.69 4.87 27.50
N ALA A 276 1.17 3.92 28.27
CA ALA A 276 1.80 3.43 29.50
C ALA A 276 3.10 2.66 29.19
N SER A 277 3.21 2.05 28.00
CA SER A 277 4.43 1.39 27.55
C SER A 277 4.50 1.29 26.01
N ALA A 278 5.69 1.03 25.48
CA ALA A 278 5.87 0.72 24.06
C ALA A 278 5.13 -0.58 23.64
N GLN A 279 4.90 -1.51 24.58
CA GLN A 279 4.13 -2.73 24.31
C GLN A 279 2.65 -2.42 24.14
N GLU A 280 2.09 -1.55 24.98
CA GLU A 280 0.70 -1.09 24.84
C GLU A 280 0.52 -0.33 23.52
N GLN A 281 1.44 0.56 23.16
CA GLN A 281 1.42 1.25 21.88
C GLN A 281 1.33 0.27 20.71
N ARG A 282 2.21 -0.73 20.65
CA ARG A 282 2.21 -1.75 19.59
C ARG A 282 0.92 -2.56 19.55
N ALA A 283 0.32 -2.84 20.71
CA ALA A 283 -0.90 -3.61 20.82
C ALA A 283 -2.16 -2.83 20.39
N MET A 284 -2.18 -1.51 20.61
CA MET A 284 -3.39 -0.70 20.53
C MET A 284 -3.40 0.33 19.38
N GLN A 285 -2.26 0.90 18.99
CA GLN A 285 -2.22 1.91 17.94
C GLN A 285 -2.66 1.30 16.60
N GLY A 286 -3.62 1.97 15.93
CA GLY A 286 -4.25 1.48 14.70
C GLY A 286 -5.41 0.49 14.91
N ALA A 287 -5.76 0.11 16.14
CA ALA A 287 -7.02 -0.56 16.43
C ALA A 287 -8.22 0.33 16.05
N LEU A 288 -9.39 -0.24 15.73
CA LEU A 288 -10.50 0.57 15.21
C LEU A 288 -11.44 1.05 16.31
N THR A 289 -11.76 2.34 16.29
CA THR A 289 -12.85 2.90 17.08
C THR A 289 -14.14 2.80 16.29
N LEU A 290 -15.11 2.08 16.86
CA LEU A 290 -16.39 1.79 16.22
C LEU A 290 -17.58 2.50 16.90
N GLY A 291 -17.32 3.54 17.71
CA GLY A 291 -18.34 4.24 18.48
C GLY A 291 -17.88 4.49 19.92
N GLY A 292 -18.82 4.46 20.87
CA GLY A 292 -18.55 4.58 22.30
C GLY A 292 -18.19 3.29 23.01
N GLY A 293 -18.32 2.14 22.33
CA GLY A 293 -17.88 0.83 22.82
C GLY A 293 -16.36 0.64 22.84
N PRO A 294 -15.88 -0.52 23.32
CA PRO A 294 -14.46 -0.85 23.27
C PRO A 294 -13.95 -0.93 21.82
N PRO A 295 -12.68 -0.57 21.58
CA PRO A 295 -12.11 -0.63 20.24
C PRO A 295 -11.95 -2.08 19.75
N LEU A 296 -11.98 -2.26 18.43
CA LEU A 296 -11.70 -3.53 17.77
C LEU A 296 -10.18 -3.75 17.74
N THR A 297 -9.69 -4.65 18.59
CA THR A 297 -8.25 -4.89 18.80
C THR A 297 -7.79 -6.24 18.24
N GLY A 298 -6.48 -6.37 17.99
CA GLY A 298 -5.90 -7.66 17.59
C GLY A 298 -6.08 -8.75 18.65
N ALA A 299 -6.08 -8.40 19.94
CA ALA A 299 -6.35 -9.35 21.02
C ALA A 299 -7.76 -9.95 20.92
N MET A 300 -8.77 -9.13 20.60
CA MET A 300 -10.15 -9.56 20.42
C MET A 300 -10.33 -10.50 19.22
N LEU A 301 -9.61 -10.25 18.12
CA LEU A 301 -9.78 -10.98 16.86
C LEU A 301 -8.76 -12.10 16.62
N ARG A 302 -7.88 -12.38 17.56
CA ARG A 302 -6.86 -13.44 17.43
C ARG A 302 -7.48 -14.81 17.18
N ASP A 303 -8.54 -15.14 17.91
CA ASP A 303 -9.23 -16.44 17.83
C ASP A 303 -10.70 -16.34 17.40
N THR A 304 -11.20 -15.11 17.21
CA THR A 304 -12.58 -14.82 16.79
C THR A 304 -12.68 -14.86 15.27
N PRO A 305 -13.63 -15.62 14.67
CA PRO A 305 -13.77 -15.63 13.22
C PRO A 305 -14.14 -14.23 12.70
N PHE A 306 -13.46 -13.79 11.65
CA PHE A 306 -13.66 -12.47 11.05
C PHE A 306 -13.19 -12.51 9.59
N LEU A 307 -14.13 -12.39 8.65
CA LEU A 307 -13.90 -12.57 7.21
C LEU A 307 -13.12 -13.85 6.84
N PRO A 308 -13.55 -15.06 7.25
CA PRO A 308 -12.84 -16.29 6.88
C PRO A 308 -12.62 -16.42 5.37
N GLY A 309 -11.35 -16.43 4.94
CA GLY A 309 -10.99 -16.52 3.53
C GLY A 309 -11.31 -15.27 2.70
N GLY A 310 -11.71 -14.16 3.34
CA GLY A 310 -12.08 -12.91 2.70
C GLY A 310 -10.91 -11.94 2.49
N MET A 311 -11.25 -10.73 2.04
CA MET A 311 -10.33 -9.61 1.85
C MET A 311 -10.88 -8.38 2.54
N TRP A 312 -10.02 -7.60 3.18
CA TRP A 312 -10.45 -6.41 3.93
C TRP A 312 -9.78 -5.14 3.41
N PHE A 313 -10.59 -4.16 3.01
CA PHE A 313 -10.15 -2.79 2.76
C PHE A 313 -10.54 -1.91 3.95
N SER A 314 -9.54 -1.47 4.72
CA SER A 314 -9.74 -0.66 5.93
C SER A 314 -9.28 0.78 5.73
N VAL A 315 -10.22 1.72 5.84
CA VAL A 315 -9.95 3.15 5.87
C VAL A 315 -9.92 3.61 7.32
N ALA A 316 -8.71 3.68 7.90
CA ALA A 316 -8.46 4.15 9.25
C ALA A 316 -6.98 4.54 9.42
N CYS A 317 -6.71 5.61 10.18
CA CYS A 317 -5.34 6.02 10.52
C CYS A 317 -4.57 4.86 11.17
N PHE A 318 -3.32 4.66 10.78
CA PHE A 318 -2.44 3.60 11.31
C PHE A 318 -3.00 2.17 11.20
N GLY A 319 -4.09 1.94 10.47
CA GLY A 319 -4.79 0.65 10.43
C GLY A 319 -3.97 -0.50 9.86
N ALA A 320 -2.91 -0.21 9.10
CA ALA A 320 -1.93 -1.18 8.65
C ALA A 320 -0.60 -1.09 9.41
N ALA A 321 -0.14 0.12 9.73
CA ALA A 321 1.20 0.33 10.28
C ALA A 321 1.36 1.73 10.89
N THR A 322 2.40 1.88 11.71
CA THR A 322 2.93 3.15 12.19
C THR A 322 4.36 3.31 11.65
N PRO A 323 4.62 4.29 10.78
CA PRO A 323 5.91 4.45 10.10
C PRO A 323 6.93 5.11 11.04
N PRO A 324 8.24 5.12 10.71
CA PRO A 324 9.23 5.81 11.54
C PRO A 324 8.99 7.32 11.58
N ASP A 325 8.55 7.88 10.46
CA ASP A 325 8.21 9.28 10.30
C ASP A 325 6.90 9.40 9.52
N SER A 326 6.03 10.33 9.94
CA SER A 326 4.81 10.64 9.17
C SER A 326 5.12 11.53 7.99
N ALA A 327 4.56 11.21 6.82
CA ALA A 327 4.68 12.06 5.63
C ALA A 327 4.05 13.44 5.83
N PHE A 328 3.18 13.59 6.82
CA PHE A 328 2.47 14.82 7.14
C PHE A 328 3.13 15.66 8.23
N HIS A 329 4.17 15.15 8.90
CA HIS A 329 4.78 15.81 10.06
C HIS A 329 5.23 17.25 9.75
N ALA A 330 6.09 17.41 8.73
CA ALA A 330 6.66 18.72 8.39
C ALA A 330 5.58 19.75 8.04
N TRP A 331 4.56 19.32 7.30
CA TRP A 331 3.44 20.17 6.92
C TRP A 331 2.59 20.60 8.12
N LEU A 332 2.23 19.65 9.00
CA LEU A 332 1.48 19.93 10.23
C LEU A 332 2.26 20.85 11.18
N ALA A 333 3.58 20.66 11.29
CA ALA A 333 4.45 21.50 12.11
C ALA A 333 4.50 22.95 11.59
N GLN A 334 4.55 23.14 10.27
CA GLN A 334 4.50 24.47 9.65
C GLN A 334 3.15 25.17 9.91
N ILE A 335 2.03 24.45 9.80
CA ILE A 335 0.70 25.00 10.10
C ILE A 335 0.60 25.42 11.57
N ALA A 336 1.07 24.57 12.49
CA ALA A 336 1.05 24.87 13.92
C ALA A 336 1.88 26.11 14.24
N ALA A 337 3.09 26.22 13.67
CA ALA A 337 3.96 27.39 13.85
C ALA A 337 3.37 28.69 13.30
N ALA A 338 2.57 28.61 12.22
CA ALA A 338 1.93 29.77 11.60
C ALA A 338 0.66 30.25 12.35
N GLY A 339 0.21 29.54 13.39
CA GLY A 339 -1.04 29.86 14.10
C GLY A 339 -2.30 29.77 13.22
N GLY A 340 -2.18 29.11 12.05
CA GLY A 340 -3.18 29.15 10.97
C GLY A 340 -4.37 28.20 11.14
N PHE A 341 -4.54 27.61 12.32
CA PHE A 341 -5.60 26.62 12.55
C PHE A 341 -6.34 26.93 13.86
N ALA A 342 -7.65 27.17 13.78
CA ALA A 342 -8.50 27.39 14.95
C ALA A 342 -8.70 26.11 15.81
N GLY A 343 -8.35 24.93 15.27
CA GLY A 343 -8.32 23.66 16.00
C GLY A 343 -7.03 23.46 16.82
N ARG A 344 -6.80 22.23 17.32
CA ARG A 344 -5.57 21.86 18.05
C ARG A 344 -4.63 21.05 17.13
N PRO A 345 -3.88 21.65 16.19
CA PRO A 345 -2.93 20.90 15.36
C PRO A 345 -1.89 20.17 16.22
N ASP A 346 -1.62 20.70 17.42
CA ASP A 346 -0.83 20.03 18.45
C ASP A 346 -1.34 18.62 18.74
N SER A 347 -2.64 18.38 18.89
CA SER A 347 -3.13 17.03 19.25
C SER A 347 -2.86 16.00 18.14
N VAL A 348 -2.87 16.43 16.86
CA VAL A 348 -2.51 15.56 15.73
C VAL A 348 -1.01 15.31 15.73
N LEU A 349 -0.18 16.36 15.90
CA LEU A 349 1.28 16.25 16.01
C LEU A 349 1.70 15.35 17.18
N HIS A 350 1.00 15.42 18.32
CA HIS A 350 1.26 14.57 19.48
C HIS A 350 0.98 13.09 19.19
N SER A 351 0.10 12.79 18.23
CA SER A 351 -0.26 11.43 17.83
C SER A 351 0.68 10.83 16.78
N LEU A 352 1.60 11.62 16.22
CA LEU A 352 2.58 11.15 15.24
C LEU A 352 3.74 10.40 15.91
N PRO A 353 4.41 9.50 15.17
CA PRO A 353 5.67 8.90 15.60
C PRO A 353 6.69 9.97 15.99
N ARG A 354 7.40 9.75 17.10
CA ARG A 354 8.52 10.60 17.52
C ARG A 354 9.83 10.01 17.05
N ALA A 355 10.82 10.88 16.84
CA ALA A 355 12.18 10.46 16.56
C ALA A 355 12.67 9.46 17.64
N GLY A 356 13.12 8.29 17.19
CA GLY A 356 13.59 7.21 18.07
C GLY A 356 12.49 6.25 18.56
N GLU A 357 11.21 6.51 18.32
CA GLU A 357 10.16 5.50 18.51
C GLU A 357 10.30 4.40 17.44
N ARG A 358 10.13 3.13 17.84
CA ARG A 358 10.23 1.99 16.92
C ARG A 358 9.00 1.97 16.00
N PRO A 359 9.14 1.95 14.66
CA PRO A 359 8.01 1.74 13.76
C PRO A 359 7.54 0.29 13.80
N PHE A 360 6.27 0.04 13.46
CA PHE A 360 5.68 -1.31 13.51
C PHE A 360 4.48 -1.47 12.57
N VAL A 361 4.23 -2.69 12.13
CA VAL A 361 2.93 -3.11 11.56
C VAL A 361 1.88 -3.16 12.67
N ALA A 362 0.65 -2.70 12.43
CA ALA A 362 -0.38 -2.63 13.46
C ALA A 362 -0.83 -4.02 13.96
N ALA A 363 -1.08 -4.20 15.26
CA ALA A 363 -1.38 -5.53 15.83
C ALA A 363 -2.72 -6.14 15.34
N LEU A 364 -3.72 -5.32 15.01
CA LEU A 364 -5.02 -5.78 14.54
C LEU A 364 -4.92 -6.62 13.24
N PRO A 365 -4.33 -6.10 12.14
CA PRO A 365 -4.18 -6.90 10.93
C PRO A 365 -3.25 -8.11 11.12
N GLN A 366 -2.21 -8.01 11.96
CA GLN A 366 -1.35 -9.17 12.26
C GLN A 366 -2.14 -10.33 12.86
N ALA A 367 -2.96 -10.05 13.88
CA ALA A 367 -3.78 -11.05 14.54
C ALA A 367 -4.78 -11.71 13.58
N LEU A 368 -5.42 -10.90 12.72
CA LEU A 368 -6.34 -11.39 11.70
C LEU A 368 -5.66 -12.24 10.62
N LEU A 369 -4.47 -11.87 10.17
CA LEU A 369 -3.71 -12.66 9.22
C LEU A 369 -3.26 -13.98 9.85
N ALA A 370 -2.82 -13.98 11.12
CA ALA A 370 -2.45 -15.21 11.82
C ALA A 370 -3.65 -16.12 12.14
N ASN A 371 -4.85 -15.56 12.33
CA ASN A 371 -6.06 -16.31 12.66
C ASN A 371 -6.48 -17.24 11.49
N PRO A 372 -6.61 -18.57 11.70
CA PRO A 372 -7.05 -19.51 10.66
C PRO A 372 -8.43 -19.21 10.06
N ARG A 373 -9.28 -18.49 10.79
CA ARG A 373 -10.62 -18.03 10.36
C ARG A 373 -10.65 -16.52 10.09
N GLY A 374 -9.50 -15.94 9.76
CA GLY A 374 -9.34 -14.55 9.36
C GLY A 374 -9.32 -14.33 7.83
N PRO A 375 -9.11 -13.09 7.38
CA PRO A 375 -8.95 -12.75 5.97
C PRO A 375 -7.62 -13.26 5.38
N LEU A 376 -7.54 -13.34 4.06
CA LEU A 376 -6.35 -13.69 3.28
C LEU A 376 -5.43 -12.50 3.04
N GLY A 377 -5.98 -11.30 2.99
CA GLY A 377 -5.25 -10.06 2.76
C GLY A 377 -6.01 -8.84 3.28
N ILE A 378 -5.26 -7.84 3.70
CA ILE A 378 -5.79 -6.60 4.26
C ILE A 378 -5.10 -5.42 3.57
N ILE A 379 -5.87 -4.57 2.89
CA ILE A 379 -5.42 -3.27 2.42
C ILE A 379 -5.77 -2.26 3.52
N GLY A 380 -4.77 -1.59 4.08
CA GLY A 380 -4.95 -0.61 5.14
C GLY A 380 -3.96 0.54 5.05
N HIS A 381 -4.11 1.53 5.92
CA HIS A 381 -3.31 2.75 5.87
C HIS A 381 -2.14 2.73 6.87
N SER A 382 -0.95 3.11 6.43
CA SER A 382 0.31 3.02 7.20
C SER A 382 0.70 4.30 7.94
N ASP A 383 -0.14 5.33 7.94
CA ASP A 383 0.07 6.66 8.53
C ASP A 383 -1.30 7.30 8.85
N LEU A 384 -1.39 8.62 8.98
CA LEU A 384 -2.66 9.35 9.01
C LEU A 384 -3.46 9.14 7.72
N ALA A 385 -4.67 8.58 7.83
CA ALA A 385 -5.61 8.44 6.73
C ALA A 385 -6.49 9.69 6.66
N TRP A 386 -6.51 10.35 5.51
CA TRP A 386 -7.34 11.52 5.25
C TRP A 386 -8.51 11.15 4.34
N THR A 387 -9.47 12.06 4.22
CA THR A 387 -10.58 11.88 3.27
C THR A 387 -10.11 12.08 1.82
N LEU A 388 -8.94 12.70 1.61
CA LEU A 388 -8.40 13.05 0.29
C LEU A 388 -8.15 11.86 -0.63
N GLY A 389 -7.94 10.67 -0.09
CA GLY A 389 -7.83 9.42 -0.82
C GLY A 389 -9.07 9.13 -1.65
N PHE A 390 -10.24 9.60 -1.21
CA PHE A 390 -11.52 9.41 -1.89
C PHE A 390 -12.28 10.72 -2.17
N LEU A 391 -11.66 11.89 -2.03
CA LEU A 391 -12.22 13.17 -2.50
C LEU A 391 -11.64 13.62 -3.85
N ASP A 392 -12.37 14.49 -4.54
CA ASP A 392 -11.85 15.22 -5.70
C ASP A 392 -10.97 16.40 -5.23
N SER A 393 -9.76 16.51 -5.78
CA SER A 393 -8.80 17.55 -5.40
C SER A 393 -9.18 18.95 -5.89
N GLU A 394 -10.01 19.04 -6.93
CA GLU A 394 -10.53 20.29 -7.48
C GLU A 394 -11.82 20.73 -6.78
N ASP A 395 -12.63 19.78 -6.31
CA ASP A 395 -13.89 20.02 -5.62
C ASP A 395 -14.07 19.05 -4.44
N MET A 396 -13.66 19.50 -3.26
CA MET A 396 -13.69 18.70 -2.02
C MET A 396 -15.11 18.31 -1.56
N THR A 397 -16.17 18.83 -2.20
CA THR A 397 -17.55 18.41 -1.95
C THR A 397 -17.94 17.15 -2.71
N ARG A 398 -17.11 16.73 -3.69
CA ARG A 398 -17.36 15.56 -4.55
C ARG A 398 -16.48 14.37 -4.17
N GLY A 399 -17.10 13.20 -4.14
CA GLY A 399 -16.40 11.93 -3.96
C GLY A 399 -15.70 11.46 -5.24
N ARG A 400 -14.55 10.82 -5.04
CA ARG A 400 -13.78 10.00 -6.00
C ARG A 400 -13.73 8.54 -5.54
N ALA A 401 -14.87 8.03 -5.07
CA ALA A 401 -15.07 6.65 -4.62
C ALA A 401 -14.59 5.61 -5.65
N SER A 402 -14.54 5.95 -6.94
CA SER A 402 -14.04 5.09 -8.01
C SER A 402 -12.64 4.51 -7.74
N ARG A 403 -11.79 5.21 -7.00
CA ARG A 403 -10.43 4.73 -6.65
C ARG A 403 -10.50 3.47 -5.78
N VAL A 404 -11.26 3.53 -4.69
CA VAL A 404 -11.50 2.39 -3.79
C VAL A 404 -12.39 1.35 -4.46
N LEU A 405 -13.45 1.78 -5.15
CA LEU A 405 -14.38 0.88 -5.84
C LEU A 405 -13.67 -0.02 -6.86
N SER A 406 -12.66 0.50 -7.57
CA SER A 406 -11.88 -0.30 -8.53
C SER A 406 -11.14 -1.44 -7.84
N ALA A 407 -10.50 -1.18 -6.70
CA ALA A 407 -9.84 -2.21 -5.90
C ALA A 407 -10.87 -3.26 -5.40
N LEU A 408 -12.01 -2.81 -4.87
CA LEU A 408 -13.09 -3.69 -4.43
C LEU A 408 -13.63 -4.56 -5.57
N GLN A 409 -13.75 -3.99 -6.78
CA GLN A 409 -14.22 -4.72 -7.95
C GLN A 409 -13.25 -5.84 -8.33
N ILE A 410 -11.96 -5.52 -8.38
CA ILE A 410 -10.88 -6.46 -8.71
C ILE A 410 -10.88 -7.63 -7.73
N LEU A 411 -10.94 -7.35 -6.41
CA LEU A 411 -11.06 -8.38 -5.39
C LEU A 411 -12.33 -9.22 -5.57
N SER A 412 -13.48 -8.57 -5.78
CA SER A 412 -14.78 -9.26 -5.93
C SER A 412 -14.85 -10.15 -7.17
N ASN A 413 -13.96 -9.93 -8.15
CA ASN A 413 -13.86 -10.72 -9.38
C ASN A 413 -12.83 -11.85 -9.25
N GLY A 414 -12.29 -12.10 -8.06
CA GLY A 414 -11.33 -13.19 -7.83
C GLY A 414 -9.89 -12.87 -8.26
N SER A 415 -9.59 -11.62 -8.60
CA SER A 415 -8.20 -11.24 -8.88
C SER A 415 -7.35 -11.26 -7.61
N ARG A 416 -6.04 -11.38 -7.80
CA ARG A 416 -5.05 -11.42 -6.72
C ARG A 416 -4.99 -10.08 -5.99
N ALA A 417 -4.73 -10.12 -4.69
CA ALA A 417 -4.76 -8.95 -3.80
C ALA A 417 -3.82 -7.82 -4.26
N GLY A 418 -2.64 -8.16 -4.78
CA GLY A 418 -1.68 -7.17 -5.28
C GLY A 418 -2.18 -6.40 -6.50
N VAL A 419 -3.00 -7.02 -7.37
CA VAL A 419 -3.63 -6.36 -8.52
C VAL A 419 -4.66 -5.32 -8.05
N ALA A 420 -5.39 -5.64 -6.98
CA ALA A 420 -6.35 -4.73 -6.39
C ALA A 420 -5.67 -3.49 -5.77
N LEU A 421 -4.54 -3.69 -5.08
CA LEU A 421 -3.75 -2.57 -4.57
C LEU A 421 -3.19 -1.72 -5.73
N ASP A 422 -2.71 -2.33 -6.81
CA ASP A 422 -2.16 -1.56 -7.94
C ASP A 422 -3.19 -0.66 -8.63
N ALA A 423 -4.47 -1.03 -8.63
CA ALA A 423 -5.52 -0.13 -9.12
C ALA A 423 -5.61 1.18 -8.32
N LEU A 424 -5.34 1.13 -7.01
CA LEU A 424 -5.21 2.32 -6.17
C LEU A 424 -3.88 3.04 -6.42
N MET A 425 -2.78 2.29 -6.57
CA MET A 425 -1.47 2.85 -6.89
C MET A 425 -1.44 3.57 -8.24
N SER A 426 -2.26 3.14 -9.20
CA SER A 426 -2.44 3.85 -10.47
C SER A 426 -3.02 5.26 -10.26
N ALA A 427 -3.95 5.42 -9.31
CA ALA A 427 -4.48 6.74 -8.97
C ALA A 427 -3.40 7.61 -8.29
N TYR A 428 -2.63 7.01 -7.38
CA TYR A 428 -1.48 7.68 -6.77
C TYR A 428 -0.45 8.16 -7.81
N ARG A 429 -0.08 7.32 -8.78
CA ARG A 429 0.85 7.69 -9.87
C ARG A 429 0.34 8.90 -10.65
N GLY A 430 -0.95 8.91 -11.03
CA GLY A 430 -1.54 10.05 -11.73
C GLY A 430 -1.54 11.36 -10.92
N VAL A 431 -1.78 11.28 -9.60
CA VAL A 431 -1.70 12.47 -8.72
C VAL A 431 -0.25 12.94 -8.55
N ASN A 432 0.70 12.01 -8.44
CA ASN A 432 2.12 12.32 -8.38
C ASN A 432 2.60 13.05 -9.65
N ASP A 433 2.20 12.58 -10.83
CA ASP A 433 2.56 13.23 -12.10
C ASP A 433 1.99 14.65 -12.20
N ALA A 434 0.72 14.83 -11.80
CA ALA A 434 0.09 16.15 -11.74
C ALA A 434 0.81 17.12 -10.79
N LEU A 435 1.21 16.63 -9.61
CA LEU A 435 1.96 17.40 -8.62
C LEU A 435 3.34 17.82 -9.15
N LEU A 436 4.06 16.90 -9.80
CA LEU A 436 5.36 17.17 -10.42
C LEU A 436 5.26 18.17 -11.57
N ALA A 437 4.23 18.05 -12.41
CA ALA A 437 3.94 19.03 -13.45
C ALA A 437 3.71 20.43 -12.88
N GLY A 438 3.03 20.54 -11.73
CA GLY A 438 2.88 21.80 -10.99
C GLY A 438 4.21 22.39 -10.53
N TYR A 439 5.07 21.62 -9.85
CA TYR A 439 6.39 22.12 -9.43
C TYR A 439 7.22 22.63 -10.60
N ARG A 440 7.13 21.92 -11.71
CA ARG A 440 7.84 22.22 -12.92
C ARG A 440 7.33 23.48 -13.61
N ALA A 441 6.02 23.68 -13.71
CA ALA A 441 5.43 24.90 -14.25
C ALA A 441 5.84 26.15 -13.44
N ARG A 442 5.95 26.04 -12.10
CA ARG A 442 6.47 27.11 -11.26
C ARG A 442 7.94 27.42 -11.54
N GLN A 443 8.76 26.37 -11.69
CA GLN A 443 10.18 26.54 -12.01
C GLN A 443 10.36 27.20 -13.40
N ASP A 444 9.62 26.75 -14.40
CA ASP A 444 9.62 27.36 -15.73
C ASP A 444 9.18 28.83 -15.65
N ALA A 445 8.15 29.17 -14.87
CA ALA A 445 7.70 30.54 -14.68
C ALA A 445 8.79 31.45 -14.09
N GLN A 446 9.55 30.94 -13.12
CA GLN A 446 10.69 31.66 -12.54
C GLN A 446 11.80 31.88 -13.57
N VAL A 447 12.14 30.87 -14.37
CA VAL A 447 13.18 30.96 -15.41
C VAL A 447 12.80 31.95 -16.51
N TYR A 448 11.53 31.94 -16.94
CA TYR A 448 11.05 32.82 -18.02
C TYR A 448 10.57 34.19 -17.52
N GLY A 449 10.61 34.47 -16.22
CA GLY A 449 10.16 35.74 -15.64
C GLY A 449 8.67 36.01 -15.84
N ILE A 450 7.84 34.96 -15.95
CA ILE A 450 6.38 35.07 -16.10
C ILE A 450 5.67 34.80 -14.77
N PRO A 451 4.40 35.24 -14.60
CA PRO A 451 3.63 34.94 -13.41
C PRO A 451 3.52 33.43 -13.16
N ASP A 452 3.62 33.01 -11.90
CA ASP A 452 3.43 31.62 -11.49
C ASP A 452 2.01 31.15 -11.87
N PRO A 453 1.86 30.18 -12.79
CA PRO A 453 0.55 29.73 -13.24
C PRO A 453 -0.09 28.73 -12.26
N VAL A 454 0.61 28.34 -11.19
CA VAL A 454 0.19 27.28 -10.28
C VAL A 454 -0.57 27.85 -9.09
N ASP A 455 -1.84 27.46 -8.93
CA ASP A 455 -2.60 27.71 -7.72
C ASP A 455 -1.96 26.95 -6.52
N PRO A 456 -1.43 27.65 -5.50
CA PRO A 456 -0.82 27.02 -4.33
C PRO A 456 -1.79 26.12 -3.56
N LYS A 457 -3.08 26.46 -3.50
CA LYS A 457 -4.08 25.68 -2.78
C LYS A 457 -4.30 24.33 -3.45
N ARG A 458 -4.49 24.36 -4.77
CA ARG A 458 -4.64 23.16 -5.60
C ARG A 458 -3.43 22.24 -5.49
N GLN A 459 -2.22 22.79 -5.55
CA GLN A 459 -1.00 22.02 -5.40
C GLN A 459 -0.85 21.41 -4.00
N GLY A 460 -1.28 22.14 -2.96
CA GLY A 460 -1.36 21.62 -1.58
C GLY A 460 -2.31 20.42 -1.47
N HIS A 461 -3.51 20.50 -2.06
CA HIS A 461 -4.44 19.36 -2.09
C HIS A 461 -3.85 18.14 -2.83
N GLN A 462 -3.16 18.36 -3.96
CA GLN A 462 -2.49 17.29 -4.70
C GLN A 462 -1.37 16.63 -3.88
N TRP A 463 -0.58 17.42 -3.14
CA TRP A 463 0.44 16.89 -2.24
C TRP A 463 -0.17 16.02 -1.13
N MET A 464 -1.24 16.50 -0.48
CA MET A 464 -1.91 15.71 0.55
C MET A 464 -2.51 14.42 -0.01
N GLN A 465 -3.22 14.52 -1.14
CA GLN A 465 -3.83 13.37 -1.81
C GLN A 465 -2.79 12.34 -2.27
N ARG A 466 -1.63 12.80 -2.76
CA ARG A 466 -0.51 11.93 -3.13
C ARG A 466 -0.03 11.13 -1.91
N ASN A 467 0.16 11.78 -0.77
CA ASN A 467 0.67 11.12 0.44
C ASN A 467 -0.36 10.18 1.07
N ASP A 468 -1.63 10.56 1.04
CA ASP A 468 -2.74 9.74 1.53
C ASP A 468 -2.93 8.48 0.67
N LEU A 469 -2.88 8.59 -0.66
CA LEU A 469 -2.94 7.42 -1.53
C LEU A 469 -1.70 6.51 -1.38
N ARG A 470 -0.50 7.08 -1.18
CA ARG A 470 0.73 6.32 -0.95
C ARG A 470 0.65 5.48 0.33
N GLY A 471 -0.04 5.97 1.36
CA GLY A 471 -0.12 5.31 2.66
C GLY A 471 -0.93 4.01 2.67
N TYR A 472 -1.67 3.70 1.60
CA TYR A 472 -2.32 2.40 1.48
C TYR A 472 -1.33 1.30 1.11
N VAL A 473 -1.25 0.27 1.94
CA VAL A 473 -0.39 -0.89 1.77
C VAL A 473 -1.19 -2.19 1.89
N LEU A 474 -0.71 -3.25 1.25
CA LEU A 474 -1.25 -4.60 1.38
C LEU A 474 -0.46 -5.39 2.42
N LEU A 475 -1.19 -5.98 3.36
CA LEU A 475 -0.71 -6.95 4.33
C LEU A 475 -1.24 -8.35 3.94
N GLY A 476 -0.33 -9.33 3.90
CA GLY A 476 -0.54 -10.67 3.34
C GLY A 476 0.25 -10.90 2.05
N ASP A 477 0.12 -12.10 1.49
CA ASP A 477 0.62 -12.53 0.19
C ASP A 477 -0.07 -11.76 -0.94
N PRO A 478 0.66 -11.01 -1.78
CA PRO A 478 0.08 -10.27 -2.88
C PRO A 478 -0.55 -11.17 -3.96
N ALA A 479 -0.19 -12.45 -4.00
CA ALA A 479 -0.78 -13.42 -4.92
C ALA A 479 -2.04 -14.12 -4.37
N ALA A 480 -2.40 -13.91 -3.09
CA ALA A 480 -3.60 -14.47 -2.51
C ALA A 480 -4.86 -13.93 -3.22
N ARG A 481 -5.87 -14.78 -3.35
CA ARG A 481 -7.18 -14.47 -3.96
C ARG A 481 -8.30 -15.21 -3.26
N LEU A 482 -9.53 -14.73 -3.43
CA LEU A 482 -10.73 -15.39 -2.92
C LEU A 482 -10.87 -16.80 -3.53
N SER A 483 -11.40 -17.74 -2.75
CA SER A 483 -11.50 -19.15 -3.15
C SER A 483 -12.29 -19.34 -4.46
N GLY A 484 -11.75 -20.23 -5.30
CA GLY A 484 -12.23 -20.68 -6.60
C GLY A 484 -12.91 -19.67 -7.53
N GLN A 485 -12.34 -18.47 -7.62
CA GLN A 485 -12.51 -17.61 -8.78
C GLN A 485 -11.20 -17.63 -9.61
N GLN A 486 -11.25 -18.26 -10.78
CA GLN A 486 -10.27 -18.03 -11.84
C GLN A 486 -10.77 -16.85 -12.68
N PRO A 487 -9.96 -15.79 -12.86
CA PRO A 487 -10.36 -14.62 -13.63
C PRO A 487 -10.56 -14.91 -15.12
#